data_AF-A0A833XQM8-F1
#
_entry.id   AF-A0A833XQM8-F1
#
_cell.length_a   1.000
_cell.length_b   1.000
_cell.length_c   1.000
_cell.angle_alpha   90.00
_cell.angle_beta   90.00
_cell.angle_gamma   90.00
#
_symmetry.space_group_name_H-M   'P 1'
#
loop_
_entity.id
_entity.type
_entity.pdbx_description
1 polymer ?
#
loop_
_entity_poly.entity_id
_entity_poly.type
_entity_poly.pdbx_seq_one_letter_code
_entity_poly.pdbx_strand_id
1 'polypeptide(L)'
;MALLLEEWRVSVESEAKGSSQPQLILTAVAGFSPVIKNVSYPVDSMQKNLNWINIVAQNYYNPSWENITGPRAALHDPASHINTADGIRAWIYRGLSANKLVLGLPFFGSGWTLQNSQNNGIGALVTGPATGRFFLEKGNIPYKNIKQLFIQRYRAAVKYNSIYVMNYCFNGSTWIGFDGVEAVETKVSYAKEMGLLGYHVLEVTDDDNWELSLSAAQGDKPHNRVDSNQNLKWRLLIIILVPTALFILLVSVMCYLRKRKLKSKAKEPEALVNNIVAAGNLNSNVPDLQIFSYADIEMATSAFSFENKLGEGGYGPVYKGILENGQEIAVKKLSKTSTQGFEEFKNEVTLTAKLQHVNLVRVLGFCIERDEQMLIYEYMPNKSLDFYLFDPARRFLLDWSKRIQVIEGITQGLLYLQEYSRLKVIHRDLKASNILLDNEMKPKISDFGMAKIFAKDEHEANTDRIVGTYGYIPPEYARQGLYSTKYDVYSFGVLLLQIISGKKNAYCYGQEEDLNLLDYAYELWKSGKGMELMDPSLDDTFSSCKLITCLQIALLCVQENASDRPPMLKVFSMLRGETAALTVPKRPAFSTKRNEDHEGNKSELQQENCSMNDTTMSQMEAR
;
A
#
# COMPACT_ATOMS: atom_id res chain seq x y z
N MET A 1 32.75 -17.35 -24.41
CA MET A 1 31.70 -17.36 -23.36
C MET A 1 32.28 -17.51 -21.95
N ALA A 2 33.20 -18.45 -21.69
CA ALA A 2 33.78 -18.62 -20.35
C ALA A 2 34.52 -17.39 -19.80
N LEU A 3 35.36 -16.74 -20.63
CA LEU A 3 36.09 -15.50 -20.30
C LEU A 3 35.14 -14.33 -20.01
N LEU A 4 34.11 -14.16 -20.85
CA LEU A 4 33.10 -13.10 -20.69
C LEU A 4 32.38 -13.17 -19.34
N LEU A 5 32.02 -14.37 -18.88
CA LEU A 5 31.35 -14.53 -17.57
C LEU A 5 32.28 -14.17 -16.41
N GLU A 6 33.58 -14.43 -16.54
CA GLU A 6 34.57 -14.06 -15.54
C GLU A 6 34.79 -12.54 -15.50
N GLU A 7 34.92 -11.90 -16.67
CA GLU A 7 35.01 -10.44 -16.79
C GLU A 7 33.78 -9.74 -16.19
N TRP A 8 32.56 -10.23 -16.48
CA TRP A 8 31.34 -9.70 -15.90
C TRP A 8 31.26 -9.89 -14.39
N ARG A 9 31.69 -11.05 -13.87
CA ARG A 9 31.73 -11.30 -12.42
C ARG A 9 32.68 -10.33 -11.72
N VAL A 10 33.88 -10.13 -12.27
CA VAL A 10 34.87 -9.18 -11.75
C VAL A 10 34.32 -7.75 -11.77
N SER A 11 33.69 -7.34 -12.87
CA SER A 11 33.08 -6.01 -13.00
C SER A 11 32.01 -5.78 -11.92
N VAL A 12 31.07 -6.72 -11.77
CA VAL A 12 29.99 -6.67 -10.78
C VAL A 12 30.51 -6.65 -9.35
N GLU A 13 31.58 -7.40 -9.05
CA GLU A 13 32.23 -7.36 -7.74
C GLU A 13 32.97 -6.05 -7.47
N SER A 14 33.59 -5.46 -8.49
CA SER A 14 34.36 -4.22 -8.36
C SER A 14 33.46 -3.01 -8.10
N GLU A 15 32.28 -2.96 -8.70
CA GLU A 15 31.30 -1.88 -8.51
C GLU A 15 30.75 -1.86 -7.07
N ALA A 16 30.58 -3.04 -6.47
CA ALA A 16 30.15 -3.16 -5.07
C ALA A 16 31.28 -2.83 -4.08
N LYS A 17 32.56 -3.01 -4.45
CA LYS A 17 33.70 -2.76 -3.56
C LYS A 17 33.93 -1.26 -3.39
N GLY A 18 33.60 -0.75 -2.19
CA GLY A 18 33.76 0.66 -1.84
C GLY A 18 32.50 1.51 -2.03
N SER A 19 31.40 0.89 -2.46
CA SER A 19 30.06 1.49 -2.54
C SER A 19 29.18 0.96 -1.40
N SER A 20 28.21 1.76 -0.94
CA SER A 20 27.13 1.30 -0.06
C SER A 20 26.00 0.58 -0.82
N GLN A 21 26.12 0.48 -2.15
CA GLN A 21 25.13 -0.15 -3.01
C GLN A 21 25.25 -1.69 -2.99
N PRO A 22 24.12 -2.42 -3.04
CA PRO A 22 24.13 -3.88 -3.08
C PRO A 22 24.75 -4.40 -4.38
N GLN A 23 25.46 -5.53 -4.29
CA GLN A 23 26.05 -6.17 -5.46
C GLN A 23 24.97 -6.60 -6.46
N LEU A 24 25.18 -6.28 -7.75
CA LEU A 24 24.30 -6.75 -8.81
C LEU A 24 24.32 -8.27 -8.95
N ILE A 25 23.20 -8.83 -9.40
CA ILE A 25 23.01 -10.26 -9.58
C ILE A 25 23.25 -10.61 -11.06
N LEU A 26 24.10 -11.61 -11.32
CA LEU A 26 24.38 -12.10 -12.67
C LEU A 26 23.76 -13.48 -12.89
N THR A 27 22.82 -13.58 -13.84
CA THR A 27 22.08 -14.82 -14.15
C THR A 27 22.05 -15.07 -15.65
N ALA A 28 21.67 -16.29 -16.05
CA ALA A 28 21.49 -16.65 -17.44
C ALA A 28 20.23 -17.50 -17.64
N VAL A 29 19.67 -17.47 -18.84
CA VAL A 29 18.63 -18.43 -19.28
C VAL A 29 19.31 -19.50 -20.13
N ALA A 30 19.08 -20.76 -19.80
CA ALA A 30 19.69 -21.88 -20.52
C ALA A 30 18.65 -22.96 -20.86
N GLY A 31 18.66 -23.39 -22.12
CA GLY A 31 17.86 -24.52 -22.59
C GLY A 31 18.65 -25.82 -22.53
N PHE A 32 17.93 -26.93 -22.42
CA PHE A 32 18.51 -28.27 -22.59
C PHE A 32 18.04 -28.85 -23.94
N SER A 33 18.99 -29.38 -24.72
CA SER A 33 18.71 -30.21 -25.89
C SER A 33 19.69 -31.39 -25.94
N PRO A 34 19.21 -32.65 -25.93
CA PRO A 34 20.07 -33.82 -26.07
C PRO A 34 20.62 -33.98 -27.49
N VAL A 35 20.01 -33.32 -28.48
CA VAL A 35 20.37 -33.43 -29.91
C VAL A 35 21.51 -32.48 -30.29
N ILE A 36 21.65 -31.36 -29.59
CA ILE A 36 22.69 -30.36 -29.87
C ILE A 36 23.86 -30.55 -28.91
N LYS A 37 24.71 -31.55 -29.19
CA LYS A 37 26.02 -31.74 -28.52
C LYS A 37 26.95 -30.51 -28.63
N ASN A 38 26.62 -29.52 -29.46
CA ASN A 38 27.48 -28.38 -29.83
C ASN A 38 27.13 -27.02 -29.22
N VAL A 39 26.09 -26.88 -28.37
CA VAL A 39 26.00 -25.65 -27.54
C VAL A 39 26.91 -25.85 -26.33
N SER A 40 28.18 -25.48 -26.50
CA SER A 40 29.22 -25.60 -25.48
C SER A 40 29.02 -24.55 -24.37
N TYR A 41 27.92 -24.68 -23.63
CA TYR A 41 27.78 -23.96 -22.37
C TYR A 41 29.02 -24.26 -21.50
N PRO A 42 29.78 -23.23 -21.09
CA PRO A 42 30.98 -23.42 -20.29
C PRO A 42 30.57 -23.67 -18.84
N VAL A 43 30.12 -24.90 -18.55
CA VAL A 43 29.48 -25.27 -17.28
C VAL A 43 30.31 -24.87 -16.06
N ASP A 44 31.62 -25.11 -16.08
CA ASP A 44 32.51 -24.72 -14.98
C ASP A 44 32.54 -23.20 -14.76
N SER A 45 32.58 -22.42 -15.84
CA SER A 45 32.53 -20.95 -15.76
C SER A 45 31.14 -20.47 -15.32
N MET A 46 30.06 -21.10 -15.77
CA MET A 46 28.71 -20.79 -15.31
C MET A 46 28.54 -21.11 -13.81
N GLN A 47 29.04 -22.26 -13.36
CA GLN A 47 29.06 -22.65 -11.96
C GLN A 47 29.87 -21.69 -11.11
N LYS A 48 31.00 -21.17 -11.60
CA LYS A 48 31.82 -20.20 -10.86
C LYS A 48 31.18 -18.81 -10.83
N ASN A 49 30.73 -18.34 -11.99
CA ASN A 49 30.50 -16.92 -12.24
C ASN A 49 29.02 -16.51 -12.26
N LEU A 50 28.03 -17.40 -12.33
CA LEU A 50 26.61 -17.02 -12.26
C LEU A 50 26.05 -17.21 -10.85
N ASN A 51 25.14 -16.33 -10.42
CA ASN A 51 24.38 -16.53 -9.18
C ASN A 51 23.46 -17.75 -9.34
N TRP A 52 22.70 -17.81 -10.45
CA TRP A 52 21.88 -18.95 -10.83
C TRP A 52 21.55 -18.95 -12.33
N ILE A 53 20.92 -20.03 -12.77
CA ILE A 53 20.52 -20.29 -14.15
C ILE A 53 19.03 -20.61 -14.20
N ASN A 54 18.30 -19.85 -15.00
CA ASN A 54 16.90 -20.07 -15.29
C ASN A 54 16.77 -21.13 -16.39
N ILE A 55 16.19 -22.28 -16.05
CA ILE A 55 16.06 -23.41 -16.96
C ILE A 55 14.80 -23.27 -17.81
N VAL A 56 14.96 -23.33 -19.13
CA VAL A 56 13.85 -23.37 -20.07
C VAL A 56 13.22 -24.76 -20.03
N ALA A 57 12.08 -24.86 -19.35
CA ALA A 57 11.34 -26.10 -19.11
C ALA A 57 10.09 -26.23 -20.00
N GLN A 58 10.19 -25.78 -21.26
CA GLN A 58 9.05 -25.66 -22.19
C GLN A 58 9.46 -25.84 -23.66
N ASN A 59 8.47 -25.88 -24.54
CA ASN A 59 8.58 -26.05 -26.00
C ASN A 59 9.14 -27.41 -26.44
N TYR A 60 8.96 -28.46 -25.64
CA TYR A 60 9.32 -29.83 -26.04
C TYR A 60 8.41 -30.35 -27.16
N TYR A 61 7.15 -29.92 -27.14
CA TYR A 61 6.17 -30.13 -28.20
C TYR A 61 5.62 -28.76 -28.64
N ASN A 62 5.55 -28.51 -29.96
CA ASN A 62 5.05 -27.24 -30.50
C ASN A 62 4.04 -27.47 -31.62
N PRO A 63 2.86 -26.80 -31.59
CA PRO A 63 1.86 -26.91 -32.65
C PRO A 63 2.33 -26.52 -34.05
N SER A 64 3.44 -25.79 -34.17
CA SER A 64 3.96 -25.33 -35.47
C SER A 64 4.77 -26.36 -36.23
N TRP A 65 5.29 -27.39 -35.56
CA TRP A 65 6.15 -28.41 -36.19
C TRP A 65 5.83 -29.83 -35.77
N GLU A 66 5.01 -30.05 -34.75
CA GLU A 66 4.50 -31.37 -34.39
C GLU A 66 3.20 -31.67 -35.14
N ASN A 67 3.08 -32.91 -35.64
CA ASN A 67 1.86 -33.42 -36.25
C ASN A 67 0.94 -34.17 -35.27
N ILE A 68 1.30 -34.17 -33.98
CA ILE A 68 0.54 -34.77 -32.88
C ILE A 68 0.35 -33.79 -31.72
N THR A 69 -0.71 -33.99 -30.92
CA THR A 69 -0.89 -33.31 -29.63
C THR A 69 0.19 -33.75 -28.64
N GLY A 70 0.67 -32.83 -27.80
CA GLY A 70 1.79 -33.17 -26.93
C GLY A 70 2.00 -32.24 -25.73
N PRO A 71 2.79 -32.71 -24.76
CA PRO A 71 3.10 -32.01 -23.52
C PRO A 71 4.17 -30.93 -23.71
N ARG A 72 3.76 -29.69 -23.99
CA ARG A 72 4.68 -28.56 -24.24
C ARG A 72 5.78 -28.40 -23.17
N ALA A 73 5.44 -28.61 -21.91
CA ALA A 73 6.30 -28.41 -20.75
C ALA A 73 6.40 -29.68 -19.89
N ALA A 74 6.51 -30.86 -20.52
CA ALA A 74 6.60 -32.14 -19.83
C ALA A 74 7.67 -32.17 -18.71
N LEU A 75 7.27 -32.53 -17.49
CA LEU A 75 8.25 -32.80 -16.43
C LEU A 75 9.01 -34.10 -16.74
N HIS A 76 8.27 -35.14 -17.13
CA HIS A 76 8.80 -36.41 -17.59
C HIS A 76 8.18 -36.78 -18.94
N ASP A 77 8.92 -37.51 -19.76
CA ASP A 77 8.41 -38.06 -21.01
C ASP A 77 8.97 -39.47 -21.19
N PRO A 78 8.13 -40.53 -21.20
CA PRO A 78 8.61 -41.89 -21.40
C PRO A 78 9.02 -42.18 -22.85
N ALA A 79 8.58 -41.36 -23.81
CA ALA A 79 8.86 -41.52 -25.23
C ALA A 79 10.09 -40.72 -25.70
N SER A 80 10.60 -39.79 -24.88
CA SER A 80 11.69 -38.89 -25.26
C SER A 80 12.55 -38.46 -24.07
N HIS A 81 13.85 -38.35 -24.30
CA HIS A 81 14.78 -37.70 -23.35
C HIS A 81 14.71 -36.17 -23.37
N ILE A 82 13.82 -35.60 -24.19
CA ILE A 82 13.59 -34.15 -24.28
C ILE A 82 12.47 -33.79 -23.28
N ASN A 83 12.83 -33.74 -21.99
CA ASN A 83 11.93 -33.34 -20.91
C ASN A 83 12.67 -32.58 -19.82
N THR A 84 11.94 -31.94 -18.91
CA THR A 84 12.51 -31.09 -17.87
C THR A 84 13.37 -31.86 -16.87
N ALA A 85 12.93 -33.04 -16.43
CA ALA A 85 13.67 -33.83 -15.46
C ALA A 85 15.03 -34.31 -16.02
N ASP A 86 15.05 -34.79 -17.26
CA ASP A 86 16.28 -35.18 -17.95
C ASP A 86 17.21 -34.00 -18.16
N GLY A 87 16.68 -32.84 -18.53
CA GLY A 87 17.47 -31.63 -18.67
C GLY A 87 18.14 -31.18 -17.37
N ILE A 88 17.40 -31.18 -16.26
CA ILE A 88 17.94 -30.86 -14.94
C ILE A 88 19.02 -31.86 -14.53
N ARG A 89 18.78 -33.17 -14.70
CA ARG A 89 19.78 -34.21 -14.41
C ARG A 89 21.02 -34.06 -15.28
N ALA A 90 20.87 -33.71 -16.55
CA ALA A 90 21.99 -33.48 -17.45
C ALA A 90 22.84 -32.25 -17.05
N TRP A 91 22.21 -31.16 -16.60
CA TRP A 91 22.92 -29.99 -16.06
C TRP A 91 23.73 -30.33 -14.81
N ILE A 92 23.13 -31.09 -13.89
CA ILE A 92 23.80 -31.55 -12.67
C ILE A 92 24.96 -32.49 -13.01
N TYR A 93 24.73 -33.45 -13.91
CA TYR A 93 25.75 -34.39 -14.37
C TYR A 93 26.95 -33.68 -15.00
N ARG A 94 26.73 -32.53 -15.68
CA ARG A 94 27.79 -31.72 -16.29
C ARG A 94 28.54 -30.82 -15.31
N GLY A 95 28.17 -30.79 -14.02
CA GLY A 95 28.90 -30.07 -12.97
C GLY A 95 28.18 -28.86 -12.35
N LEU A 96 26.94 -28.54 -12.76
CA LEU A 96 26.16 -27.50 -12.08
C LEU A 96 25.57 -28.02 -10.77
N SER A 97 25.65 -27.23 -9.72
CA SER A 97 24.96 -27.55 -8.46
C SER A 97 23.46 -27.33 -8.59
N ALA A 98 22.66 -28.22 -8.00
CA ALA A 98 21.19 -28.11 -8.01
C ALA A 98 20.71 -26.75 -7.47
N ASN A 99 21.34 -26.25 -6.40
CA ASN A 99 21.08 -24.94 -5.81
C ASN A 99 21.51 -23.73 -6.67
N LYS A 100 21.95 -23.95 -7.93
CA LYS A 100 22.12 -22.90 -8.94
C LYS A 100 21.07 -22.95 -10.04
N LEU A 101 20.17 -23.92 -10.02
CA LEU A 101 19.15 -24.10 -11.05
C LEU A 101 17.82 -23.54 -10.56
N VAL A 102 17.15 -22.79 -11.42
CA VAL A 102 15.80 -22.25 -11.18
C VAL A 102 14.86 -22.79 -12.25
N LEU A 103 13.82 -23.53 -11.84
CA LEU A 103 12.87 -24.17 -12.75
C LEU A 103 11.91 -23.15 -13.38
N GLY A 104 11.78 -23.13 -14.70
CA GLY A 104 10.76 -22.32 -15.38
C GLY A 104 9.37 -22.94 -15.33
N LEU A 105 8.34 -22.14 -15.04
CA LEU A 105 6.95 -22.56 -15.03
C LEU A 105 6.14 -21.70 -16.04
N PRO A 106 5.62 -22.29 -17.12
CA PRO A 106 4.82 -21.55 -18.11
C PRO A 106 3.37 -21.38 -17.68
N PHE A 107 2.89 -20.13 -17.60
CA PHE A 107 1.48 -19.83 -17.32
C PHE A 107 0.64 -19.64 -18.59
N PHE A 108 0.99 -20.40 -19.62
CA PHE A 108 0.27 -20.44 -20.89
C PHE A 108 0.30 -21.86 -21.46
N GLY A 109 -0.66 -22.14 -22.34
CA GLY A 109 -0.80 -23.42 -23.02
C GLY A 109 -0.49 -23.36 -24.52
N SER A 110 -0.71 -24.49 -25.16
CA SER A 110 -0.69 -24.65 -26.61
C SER A 110 -2.00 -25.26 -27.08
N GLY A 111 -2.53 -24.75 -28.18
CA GLY A 111 -3.72 -25.22 -28.87
C GLY A 111 -3.38 -25.87 -30.20
N TRP A 112 -4.02 -27.01 -30.46
CA TRP A 112 -3.92 -27.77 -31.70
C TRP A 112 -5.30 -27.99 -32.30
N THR A 113 -5.37 -28.10 -33.62
CA THR A 113 -6.56 -28.55 -34.35
C THR A 113 -6.45 -30.04 -34.62
N LEU A 114 -7.28 -30.85 -33.96
CA LEU A 114 -7.37 -32.30 -34.13
C LEU A 114 -7.84 -32.65 -35.54
N GLN A 115 -7.20 -33.65 -36.15
CA GLN A 115 -7.65 -34.24 -37.41
C GLN A 115 -8.96 -35.02 -37.22
N ASN A 116 -9.14 -35.67 -36.06
CA ASN A 116 -10.36 -36.38 -35.69
C ASN A 116 -10.70 -36.07 -34.22
N SER A 117 -11.83 -35.40 -33.97
CA SER A 117 -12.26 -35.00 -32.63
C SER A 117 -12.57 -36.18 -31.69
N GLN A 118 -12.82 -37.36 -32.24
CA GLN A 118 -13.00 -38.60 -31.45
C GLN A 118 -11.67 -39.13 -30.90
N ASN A 119 -10.53 -38.77 -31.51
CA ASN A 119 -9.21 -39.08 -30.99
C ASN A 119 -8.61 -37.81 -30.35
N ASN A 120 -8.76 -37.68 -29.04
CA ASN A 120 -8.43 -36.47 -28.27
C ASN A 120 -7.44 -36.72 -27.12
N GLY A 121 -6.72 -37.85 -27.18
CA GLY A 121 -5.63 -38.15 -26.27
C GLY A 121 -4.38 -37.30 -26.55
N ILE A 122 -3.36 -37.46 -25.70
CA ILE A 122 -1.99 -37.04 -26.01
C ILE A 122 -1.48 -37.97 -27.13
N GLY A 123 -0.81 -37.43 -28.15
CA GLY A 123 -0.38 -38.17 -29.33
C GLY A 123 -1.43 -38.27 -30.46
N ALA A 124 -2.57 -37.58 -30.32
CA ALA A 124 -3.59 -37.56 -31.37
C ALA A 124 -3.11 -36.74 -32.59
N LEU A 125 -3.44 -37.20 -33.80
CA LEU A 125 -3.05 -36.51 -35.04
C LEU A 125 -3.74 -35.15 -35.17
N VAL A 126 -2.97 -34.15 -35.62
CA VAL A 126 -3.41 -32.76 -35.77
C VAL A 126 -3.20 -32.25 -37.19
N THR A 127 -3.98 -31.25 -37.60
CA THR A 127 -3.80 -30.54 -38.87
C THR A 127 -2.94 -29.28 -38.74
N GLY A 128 -2.56 -28.92 -37.50
CA GLY A 128 -1.72 -27.76 -37.20
C GLY A 128 -2.14 -27.02 -35.92
N PRO A 129 -1.64 -25.79 -35.71
CA PRO A 129 -2.00 -24.98 -34.56
C PRO A 129 -3.50 -24.65 -34.55
N ALA A 130 -4.07 -24.54 -33.35
CA ALA A 130 -5.41 -23.98 -33.21
C ALA A 130 -5.40 -22.50 -33.59
N THR A 131 -6.41 -22.08 -34.34
CA THR A 131 -6.57 -20.70 -34.79
C THR A 131 -7.86 -20.09 -34.22
N GLY A 132 -7.89 -18.76 -34.11
CA GLY A 132 -9.05 -18.03 -33.60
C GLY A 132 -8.66 -16.86 -32.70
N ARG A 133 -9.65 -16.05 -32.33
CA ARG A 133 -9.46 -14.77 -31.58
C ARG A 133 -8.72 -14.93 -30.25
N PHE A 134 -8.72 -16.11 -29.66
CA PHE A 134 -8.19 -16.37 -28.32
C PHE A 134 -6.83 -17.07 -28.32
N PHE A 135 -6.33 -17.44 -29.51
CA PHE A 135 -5.01 -18.00 -29.70
C PHE A 135 -4.08 -16.89 -30.21
N LEU A 136 -2.93 -16.77 -29.57
CA LEU A 136 -1.80 -15.99 -30.05
C LEU A 136 -1.11 -16.75 -31.20
N GLU A 137 -0.08 -16.15 -31.80
CA GLU A 137 0.68 -16.79 -32.88
C GLU A 137 1.09 -18.23 -32.51
N LYS A 138 1.04 -19.12 -33.51
CA LYS A 138 1.51 -20.51 -33.39
C LYS A 138 0.72 -21.35 -32.36
N GLY A 139 -0.53 -21.00 -32.10
CA GLY A 139 -1.42 -21.75 -31.21
C GLY A 139 -1.14 -21.52 -29.72
N ASN A 140 -0.37 -20.49 -29.35
CA ASN A 140 -0.17 -20.12 -27.95
C ASN A 140 -1.49 -19.61 -27.33
N ILE A 141 -1.76 -19.90 -26.06
CA ILE A 141 -2.97 -19.40 -25.39
C ILE A 141 -2.70 -19.11 -23.89
N PRO A 142 -3.00 -17.89 -23.38
CA PRO A 142 -2.88 -17.55 -21.96
C PRO A 142 -3.68 -18.47 -21.04
N TYR A 143 -3.16 -18.84 -19.86
CA TYR A 143 -3.88 -19.72 -18.92
C TYR A 143 -5.26 -19.17 -18.54
N LYS A 144 -5.38 -17.86 -18.30
CA LYS A 144 -6.66 -17.17 -18.05
C LYS A 144 -7.68 -17.39 -19.15
N ASN A 145 -7.25 -17.41 -20.42
CA ASN A 145 -8.16 -17.67 -21.53
C ASN A 145 -8.60 -19.13 -21.55
N ILE A 146 -7.69 -20.07 -21.23
CA ILE A 146 -8.04 -21.50 -21.10
C ILE A 146 -9.10 -21.66 -20.01
N LYS A 147 -8.89 -21.07 -18.83
CA LYS A 147 -9.79 -21.19 -17.69
C LYS A 147 -11.15 -20.52 -17.93
N GLN A 148 -11.15 -19.27 -18.35
CA GLN A 148 -12.39 -18.51 -18.53
C GLN A 148 -13.22 -19.03 -19.73
N LEU A 149 -12.57 -19.37 -20.84
CA LEU A 149 -13.28 -19.74 -22.07
C LEU A 149 -13.51 -21.25 -22.16
N PHE A 150 -12.47 -22.07 -22.05
CA PHE A 150 -12.62 -23.50 -22.29
C PHE A 150 -13.20 -24.21 -21.06
N ILE A 151 -12.68 -23.94 -19.87
CA ILE A 151 -13.12 -24.63 -18.65
C ILE A 151 -14.46 -24.08 -18.15
N GLN A 152 -14.58 -22.76 -17.97
CA GLN A 152 -15.77 -22.16 -17.37
C GLN A 152 -16.92 -21.97 -18.38
N ARG A 153 -16.64 -21.37 -19.54
CA ARG A 153 -17.68 -21.06 -20.54
C ARG A 153 -18.07 -22.25 -21.40
N TYR A 154 -17.11 -22.97 -21.97
CA TYR A 154 -17.38 -24.15 -22.82
C TYR A 154 -17.52 -25.45 -22.04
N ARG A 155 -17.30 -25.44 -20.71
CA ARG A 155 -17.43 -26.61 -19.84
C ARG A 155 -16.57 -27.79 -20.31
N ALA A 156 -15.41 -27.52 -20.91
CA ALA A 156 -14.49 -28.54 -21.35
C ALA A 156 -13.93 -29.29 -20.13
N ALA A 157 -14.00 -30.62 -20.17
CA ALA A 157 -13.45 -31.46 -19.11
C ALA A 157 -11.91 -31.38 -19.10
N VAL A 158 -11.35 -30.98 -17.97
CA VAL A 158 -9.90 -30.95 -17.76
C VAL A 158 -9.44 -32.33 -17.32
N LYS A 159 -8.42 -32.85 -17.99
CA LYS A 159 -7.75 -34.11 -17.66
C LYS A 159 -6.35 -33.79 -17.19
N TYR A 160 -5.96 -34.34 -16.03
CA TYR A 160 -4.58 -34.32 -15.57
C TYR A 160 -3.87 -35.61 -16.02
N ASN A 161 -2.65 -35.47 -16.51
CA ASN A 161 -1.78 -36.58 -16.84
C ASN A 161 -0.57 -36.58 -15.91
N SER A 162 -0.50 -37.57 -15.02
CA SER A 162 0.57 -37.71 -14.03
C SER A 162 1.90 -38.19 -14.59
N ILE A 163 1.91 -38.79 -15.78
CA ILE A 163 3.14 -39.23 -16.46
C ILE A 163 3.89 -38.00 -16.95
N TYR A 164 3.22 -37.12 -17.69
CA TYR A 164 3.83 -35.91 -18.25
C TYR A 164 3.83 -34.72 -17.28
N VAL A 165 3.02 -34.80 -16.23
CA VAL A 165 2.76 -33.72 -15.26
C VAL A 165 2.24 -32.47 -15.98
N MET A 166 1.08 -32.63 -16.60
CA MET A 166 0.38 -31.56 -17.31
C MET A 166 -1.14 -31.75 -17.28
N ASN A 167 -1.87 -30.71 -17.66
CA ASN A 167 -3.31 -30.75 -17.89
C ASN A 167 -3.64 -30.56 -19.37
N TYR A 168 -4.74 -31.15 -19.81
CA TYR A 168 -5.27 -30.86 -21.14
C TYR A 168 -6.79 -30.91 -21.15
N CYS A 169 -7.39 -30.19 -22.08
CA CYS A 169 -8.81 -30.23 -22.36
C CYS A 169 -9.04 -30.12 -23.87
N PHE A 170 -10.25 -30.41 -24.32
CA PHE A 170 -10.62 -30.23 -25.71
C PHE A 170 -12.08 -29.77 -25.83
N ASN A 171 -12.37 -29.06 -26.91
CA ASN A 171 -13.73 -28.66 -27.29
C ASN A 171 -13.85 -28.74 -28.81
N GLY A 172 -14.73 -29.61 -29.31
CA GLY A 172 -14.82 -29.90 -30.75
C GLY A 172 -13.50 -30.45 -31.29
N SER A 173 -12.95 -29.82 -32.33
CA SER A 173 -11.63 -30.15 -32.89
C SER A 173 -10.46 -29.45 -32.18
N THR A 174 -10.70 -28.57 -31.21
CA THR A 174 -9.63 -27.83 -30.54
C THR A 174 -9.13 -28.60 -29.32
N TRP A 175 -7.85 -28.95 -29.29
CA TRP A 175 -7.16 -29.57 -28.16
C TRP A 175 -6.20 -28.58 -27.53
N ILE A 176 -6.17 -28.48 -26.20
CA ILE A 176 -5.33 -27.53 -25.48
C ILE A 176 -4.56 -28.26 -24.38
N GLY A 177 -3.23 -28.16 -24.43
CA GLY A 177 -2.33 -28.65 -23.39
C GLY A 177 -1.72 -27.49 -22.60
N PHE A 178 -1.69 -27.58 -21.27
CA PHE A 178 -1.26 -26.52 -20.36
C PHE A 178 -0.85 -27.08 -18.99
N ASP A 179 -0.22 -26.25 -18.15
CA ASP A 179 -0.02 -26.58 -16.73
C ASP A 179 -1.13 -25.93 -15.90
N GLY A 180 -1.96 -26.76 -15.25
CA GLY A 180 -2.92 -26.31 -14.24
C GLY A 180 -2.34 -26.39 -12.83
N VAL A 181 -3.19 -26.10 -11.83
CA VAL A 181 -2.83 -26.13 -10.40
C VAL A 181 -2.06 -27.39 -10.01
N GLU A 182 -2.58 -28.57 -10.33
CA GLU A 182 -1.98 -29.87 -9.96
C GLU A 182 -0.60 -30.09 -10.62
N ALA A 183 -0.43 -29.67 -11.87
CA ALA A 183 0.85 -29.74 -12.57
C ALA A 183 1.88 -28.78 -11.96
N VAL A 184 1.47 -27.55 -11.64
CA VAL A 184 2.32 -26.54 -10.99
C VAL A 184 2.75 -27.00 -9.59
N GLU A 185 1.82 -27.47 -8.75
CA GLU A 185 2.12 -27.99 -7.40
C GLU A 185 3.12 -29.16 -7.48
N THR A 186 2.94 -30.07 -8.45
CA THR A 186 3.83 -31.22 -8.66
C THR A 186 5.23 -30.79 -9.11
N LYS A 187 5.33 -29.82 -10.04
CA LYS A 187 6.62 -29.31 -10.53
C LYS A 187 7.39 -28.53 -9.46
N VAL A 188 6.69 -27.78 -8.61
CA VAL A 188 7.30 -27.13 -7.45
C VAL A 188 7.78 -28.17 -6.42
N SER A 189 6.99 -29.22 -6.18
CA SER A 189 7.41 -30.33 -5.31
C SER A 189 8.66 -31.01 -5.84
N TYR A 190 8.73 -31.26 -7.15
CA TYR A 190 9.93 -31.80 -7.81
C TYR A 190 11.14 -30.86 -7.64
N ALA A 191 10.97 -29.55 -7.81
CA ALA A 191 12.05 -28.58 -7.60
C ALA A 191 12.60 -28.62 -6.16
N LYS A 192 11.72 -28.77 -5.16
CA LYS A 192 12.11 -28.96 -3.76
C LYS A 192 12.85 -30.28 -3.54
N GLU A 193 12.32 -31.38 -4.05
CA GLU A 193 12.92 -32.73 -3.94
C GLU A 193 14.33 -32.78 -4.55
N MET A 194 14.53 -32.10 -5.68
CA MET A 194 15.82 -32.02 -6.36
C MET A 194 16.79 -31.01 -5.73
N GLY A 195 16.37 -30.26 -4.71
CA GLY A 195 17.21 -29.24 -4.07
C GLY A 195 17.55 -28.08 -5.01
N LEU A 196 16.63 -27.71 -5.91
CA LEU A 196 16.81 -26.56 -6.79
C LEU A 196 16.79 -25.25 -6.00
N LEU A 197 17.37 -24.18 -6.57
CA LEU A 197 17.36 -22.86 -5.92
C LEU A 197 15.95 -22.27 -5.79
N GLY A 198 15.09 -22.58 -6.77
CA GLY A 198 13.72 -22.11 -6.80
C GLY A 198 13.08 -22.35 -8.16
N TYR A 199 12.06 -21.55 -8.46
CA TYR A 199 11.37 -21.53 -9.74
C TYR A 199 11.11 -20.09 -10.18
N HIS A 200 10.95 -19.86 -11.48
CA HIS A 200 10.53 -18.60 -12.06
C HIS A 200 9.31 -18.82 -12.95
N VAL A 201 8.43 -17.82 -13.02
CA VAL A 201 7.20 -17.88 -13.81
C VAL A 201 7.42 -17.17 -15.14
N LEU A 202 6.93 -17.75 -16.22
CA LEU A 202 6.91 -17.17 -17.55
C LEU A 202 5.49 -16.65 -17.85
N GLU A 203 5.41 -15.39 -18.28
CA GLU A 203 4.15 -14.69 -18.60
C GLU A 203 3.19 -14.61 -17.40
N VAL A 204 3.61 -13.97 -16.30
CA VAL A 204 2.80 -13.83 -15.07
C VAL A 204 1.41 -13.23 -15.34
N THR A 205 1.30 -12.36 -16.35
CA THR A 205 0.04 -11.73 -16.79
C THR A 205 -0.97 -12.70 -17.38
N ASP A 206 -0.56 -13.93 -17.70
CA ASP A 206 -1.42 -14.96 -18.28
C ASP A 206 -2.12 -15.81 -17.21
N ASP A 207 -1.78 -15.65 -15.92
CA ASP A 207 -2.47 -16.29 -14.79
C ASP A 207 -3.91 -15.77 -14.63
N ASP A 208 -4.79 -16.58 -14.04
CA ASP A 208 -6.16 -16.20 -13.71
C ASP A 208 -6.28 -15.95 -12.22
N ASN A 209 -6.39 -14.68 -11.81
CA ASN A 209 -6.52 -14.29 -10.41
C ASN A 209 -5.43 -14.89 -9.50
N TRP A 210 -4.20 -14.99 -10.03
CA TRP A 210 -3.02 -15.50 -9.30
C TRP A 210 -3.13 -16.97 -8.86
N GLU A 211 -4.02 -17.76 -9.45
CA GLU A 211 -4.27 -19.13 -9.01
C GLU A 211 -3.03 -20.03 -9.16
N LEU A 212 -2.34 -19.98 -10.30
CA LEU A 212 -1.12 -20.76 -10.50
C LEU A 212 0.02 -20.22 -9.62
N SER A 213 0.09 -18.89 -9.48
CA SER A 213 1.06 -18.21 -8.60
C SER A 213 0.90 -18.64 -7.13
N LEU A 214 -0.33 -18.68 -6.63
CA LEU A 214 -0.66 -19.13 -5.26
C LEU A 214 -0.37 -20.61 -5.08
N SER A 215 -0.68 -21.43 -6.08
CA SER A 215 -0.41 -22.87 -6.07
C SER A 215 1.09 -23.15 -6.02
N ALA A 216 1.89 -22.39 -6.77
CA ALA A 216 3.34 -22.47 -6.71
C ALA A 216 3.87 -22.10 -5.31
N ALA A 217 3.32 -21.04 -4.69
CA ALA A 217 3.71 -20.61 -3.35
C ALA A 217 3.34 -21.62 -2.23
N GLN A 218 2.25 -22.38 -2.41
CA GLN A 218 1.68 -23.26 -1.39
C GLN A 218 2.14 -24.72 -1.45
N GLY A 219 3.08 -25.09 -2.34
CA GLY A 219 3.39 -26.46 -2.79
C GLY A 219 3.86 -27.50 -1.75
N ASP A 220 3.11 -27.73 -0.68
CA ASP A 220 3.32 -28.72 0.39
C ASP A 220 2.06 -29.61 0.58
N LYS A 221 1.31 -29.90 -0.48
CA LYS A 221 0.28 -30.94 -0.43
C LYS A 221 0.88 -32.29 -0.86
N PRO A 222 1.06 -33.27 0.05
CA PRO A 222 1.54 -34.59 -0.34
C PRO A 222 0.45 -35.30 -1.16
N HIS A 223 0.71 -35.52 -2.44
CA HIS A 223 -0.12 -36.38 -3.28
C HIS A 223 0.30 -37.85 -3.14
N ASN A 224 -0.67 -38.68 -2.75
CA ASN A 224 -0.56 -40.11 -2.52
C ASN A 224 0.07 -40.86 -3.70
N ARG A 225 1.24 -41.48 -3.51
CA ARG A 225 1.72 -42.59 -4.35
C ARG A 225 1.24 -43.93 -3.78
N VAL A 226 0.60 -44.70 -4.67
CA VAL A 226 0.09 -46.06 -4.47
C VAL A 226 1.26 -47.06 -4.48
N ASP A 227 1.20 -48.01 -3.53
CA ASP A 227 1.92 -49.30 -3.36
C ASP A 227 3.45 -49.31 -3.27
N SER A 228 4.10 -49.92 -2.26
CA SER A 228 3.91 -51.27 -1.70
C SER A 228 4.71 -51.41 -0.38
N ASN A 229 4.09 -51.91 0.70
CA ASN A 229 4.69 -52.70 1.81
C ASN A 229 3.74 -52.71 3.02
N GLN A 230 2.76 -53.61 3.03
CA GLN A 230 1.76 -53.66 4.11
C GLN A 230 2.34 -54.01 5.50
N ASN A 231 3.51 -54.64 5.59
CA ASN A 231 4.06 -55.08 6.88
C ASN A 231 4.91 -54.04 7.63
N LEU A 232 5.38 -52.98 6.95
CA LEU A 232 6.06 -51.86 7.61
C LEU A 232 5.07 -50.78 8.10
N LYS A 233 3.91 -50.67 7.41
CA LYS A 233 2.87 -49.67 7.66
C LYS A 233 2.20 -49.81 9.02
N TRP A 234 1.95 -51.03 9.52
CA TRP A 234 1.31 -51.23 10.82
C TRP A 234 2.17 -50.79 12.01
N ARG A 235 3.51 -50.93 11.92
CA ARG A 235 4.42 -50.49 12.99
C ARG A 235 4.62 -48.97 12.98
N LEU A 236 4.68 -48.35 11.80
CA LEU A 236 4.76 -46.90 11.65
C LEU A 236 3.44 -46.20 12.00
N LEU A 237 2.28 -46.83 11.73
CA LEU A 237 0.98 -46.30 12.11
C LEU A 237 0.85 -46.12 13.63
N ILE A 238 1.36 -47.04 14.44
CA ILE A 238 1.33 -46.89 15.90
C ILE A 238 2.24 -45.75 16.36
N ILE A 239 3.43 -45.63 15.76
CA ILE A 239 4.41 -44.58 16.07
C ILE A 239 3.93 -43.19 15.62
N ILE A 240 3.07 -43.10 14.60
CA ILE A 240 2.51 -41.83 14.11
C ILE A 240 1.18 -41.51 14.80
N LEU A 241 0.31 -42.49 15.03
CA LEU A 241 -1.03 -42.28 15.59
C LEU A 241 -1.00 -41.84 17.06
N VAL A 242 -0.05 -42.35 17.85
CA VAL A 242 0.04 -41.98 19.27
C VAL A 242 0.50 -40.52 19.45
N PRO A 243 1.57 -40.04 18.80
CA PRO A 243 1.97 -38.63 18.84
C PRO A 243 0.99 -37.71 18.14
N THR A 244 0.37 -38.12 17.02
CA THR A 244 -0.65 -37.28 16.35
C THR A 244 -1.91 -37.16 17.18
N ALA A 245 -2.37 -38.20 17.87
CA ALA A 245 -3.49 -38.10 18.80
C ALA A 245 -3.17 -37.18 19.98
N LEU A 246 -1.95 -37.28 20.55
CA LEU A 246 -1.48 -36.36 21.60
C LEU A 246 -1.35 -34.92 21.09
N PHE A 247 -0.87 -34.72 19.86
CA PHE A 247 -0.76 -33.41 19.22
C PHE A 247 -2.14 -32.82 18.91
N ILE A 248 -3.10 -33.61 18.43
CA ILE A 248 -4.48 -33.18 18.22
C ILE A 248 -5.14 -32.86 19.56
N LEU A 249 -4.86 -33.60 20.62
CA LEU A 249 -5.34 -33.28 21.98
C LEU A 249 -4.72 -31.96 22.47
N LEU A 250 -3.42 -31.75 22.27
CA LEU A 250 -2.72 -30.51 22.62
C LEU A 250 -3.23 -29.32 21.81
N VAL A 251 -3.40 -29.47 20.49
CA VAL A 251 -3.93 -28.45 19.59
C VAL A 251 -5.40 -28.17 19.89
N SER A 252 -6.21 -29.17 20.20
CA SER A 252 -7.62 -28.98 20.58
C SER A 252 -7.74 -28.28 21.93
N VAL A 253 -6.88 -28.60 22.91
CA VAL A 253 -6.77 -27.86 24.17
C VAL A 253 -6.26 -26.44 23.92
N MET A 254 -5.23 -26.25 23.08
CA MET A 254 -4.73 -24.92 22.70
C MET A 254 -5.79 -24.10 21.96
N CYS A 255 -6.55 -24.72 21.05
CA CYS A 255 -7.64 -24.09 20.31
C CYS A 255 -8.83 -23.80 21.22
N TYR A 256 -9.10 -24.65 22.22
CA TYR A 256 -10.10 -24.41 23.25
C TYR A 256 -9.68 -23.24 24.15
N LEU A 257 -8.42 -23.21 24.59
CA LEU A 257 -7.83 -22.11 25.37
C LEU A 257 -7.74 -20.82 24.54
N ARG A 258 -7.41 -20.88 23.24
CA ARG A 258 -7.42 -19.76 22.29
C ARG A 258 -8.83 -19.29 22.00
N LYS A 259 -9.82 -20.17 21.83
CA LYS A 259 -11.24 -19.82 21.74
C LYS A 259 -11.74 -19.20 23.04
N ARG A 260 -11.25 -19.63 24.20
CA ARG A 260 -11.52 -18.98 25.50
C ARG A 260 -10.88 -17.58 25.58
N LYS A 261 -9.65 -17.42 25.10
CA LYS A 261 -8.97 -16.10 24.97
C LYS A 261 -9.63 -15.19 23.93
N LEU A 262 -10.10 -15.72 22.81
CA LEU A 262 -10.80 -14.97 21.75
C LEU A 262 -12.23 -14.62 22.18
N LYS A 263 -12.94 -15.48 22.93
CA LYS A 263 -14.19 -15.12 23.63
C LYS A 263 -13.93 -14.11 24.75
N SER A 264 -12.73 -14.09 25.34
CA SER A 264 -12.30 -13.02 26.26
C SER A 264 -11.97 -11.71 25.54
N LYS A 265 -11.51 -11.74 24.28
CA LYS A 265 -11.37 -10.54 23.42
C LYS A 265 -12.68 -10.05 22.81
N ALA A 266 -13.63 -10.93 22.52
CA ALA A 266 -15.00 -10.54 22.15
C ALA A 266 -15.77 -9.90 23.32
N LYS A 267 -15.31 -10.10 24.56
CA LYS A 267 -15.76 -9.36 25.75
C LYS A 267 -15.04 -8.01 25.95
N GLU A 268 -14.01 -7.70 25.16
CA GLU A 268 -13.25 -6.45 25.25
C GLU A 268 -14.02 -5.22 24.73
N PRO A 269 -14.86 -5.30 23.66
CA PRO A 269 -15.78 -4.24 23.27
C PRO A 269 -16.85 -3.98 24.35
N GLU A 270 -17.44 -5.03 24.91
CA GLU A 270 -18.41 -4.91 26.03
C GLU A 270 -17.74 -4.37 27.29
N ALA A 271 -16.50 -4.76 27.60
CA ALA A 271 -15.74 -4.22 28.73
C ALA A 271 -15.27 -2.78 28.50
N LEU A 272 -14.95 -2.38 27.26
CA LEU A 272 -14.64 -0.99 26.90
C LEU A 272 -15.90 -0.12 26.99
N VAL A 273 -17.03 -0.58 26.45
CA VAL A 273 -18.34 0.08 26.61
C VAL A 273 -18.70 0.13 28.09
N ASN A 274 -18.59 -0.95 28.84
CA ASN A 274 -18.83 -0.97 30.28
C ASN A 274 -17.81 -0.12 31.04
N ASN A 275 -16.58 0.07 30.57
CA ASN A 275 -15.60 0.99 31.18
C ASN A 275 -15.86 2.44 30.78
N ILE A 276 -16.38 2.74 29.59
CA ILE A 276 -16.82 4.08 29.16
C ILE A 276 -18.11 4.45 29.89
N VAL A 277 -19.03 3.49 30.05
CA VAL A 277 -20.31 3.60 30.76
C VAL A 277 -20.11 3.56 32.28
N ALA A 278 -19.16 2.79 32.82
CA ALA A 278 -18.81 2.80 34.26
C ALA A 278 -17.88 3.96 34.63
N ALA A 279 -16.99 4.39 33.73
CA ALA A 279 -16.40 5.73 33.79
C ALA A 279 -17.45 6.81 33.48
N GLY A 280 -18.68 6.45 33.10
CA GLY A 280 -19.85 7.33 33.09
C GLY A 280 -20.35 7.70 34.50
N ASN A 281 -19.73 7.17 35.56
CA ASN A 281 -19.69 7.83 36.88
C ASN A 281 -18.50 8.82 37.00
N LEU A 282 -18.09 9.43 35.89
CA LEU A 282 -17.38 10.70 35.88
C LEU A 282 -18.35 11.72 36.45
N ASN A 283 -18.07 12.19 37.67
CA ASN A 283 -18.73 13.33 38.29
C ASN A 283 -19.06 14.43 37.26
N SER A 284 -20.33 14.45 36.83
CA SER A 284 -21.10 15.62 36.45
C SER A 284 -20.39 16.68 35.59
N ASN A 285 -19.78 16.36 34.43
CA ASN A 285 -19.29 17.37 33.45
C ASN A 285 -18.89 16.91 32.02
N VAL A 286 -19.27 15.73 31.48
CA VAL A 286 -19.05 15.38 30.05
C VAL A 286 -20.39 15.19 29.34
N PRO A 287 -20.90 16.18 28.55
CA PRO A 287 -22.34 16.19 28.22
C PRO A 287 -22.85 15.41 26.99
N ASP A 288 -22.05 15.00 25.98
CA ASP A 288 -22.63 14.94 24.60
C ASP A 288 -22.46 13.66 23.74
N LEU A 289 -21.90 12.54 24.21
CA LEU A 289 -21.76 11.33 23.37
C LEU A 289 -22.95 10.39 23.50
N GLN A 290 -23.72 10.23 22.42
CA GLN A 290 -24.88 9.33 22.35
C GLN A 290 -24.49 7.92 21.89
N ILE A 291 -25.14 6.91 22.45
CA ILE A 291 -25.06 5.53 21.94
C ILE A 291 -26.26 5.31 21.02
N PHE A 292 -26.00 5.09 19.75
CA PHE A 292 -27.04 4.84 18.74
C PHE A 292 -27.23 3.33 18.53
N SER A 293 -28.48 2.90 18.33
CA SER A 293 -28.72 1.52 17.91
C SER A 293 -28.38 1.35 16.42
N TYR A 294 -28.09 0.12 16.01
CA TYR A 294 -27.88 -0.19 14.60
C TYR A 294 -29.13 0.14 13.77
N ALA A 295 -30.33 -0.08 14.34
CA ALA A 295 -31.59 0.18 13.66
C ALA A 295 -31.78 1.67 13.36
N ASP A 296 -31.45 2.54 14.31
CA ASP A 296 -31.57 4.00 14.12
C ASP A 296 -30.62 4.48 13.00
N ILE A 297 -29.39 3.97 12.98
CA ILE A 297 -28.40 4.33 11.96
C ILE A 297 -28.75 3.74 10.59
N GLU A 298 -29.23 2.49 10.55
CA GLU A 298 -29.71 1.86 9.33
C GLU A 298 -30.88 2.65 8.74
N MET A 299 -31.84 3.09 9.56
CA MET A 299 -32.94 3.93 9.11
C MET A 299 -32.45 5.30 8.64
N ALA A 300 -31.61 5.98 9.43
CA ALA A 300 -31.11 7.31 9.13
C ALA A 300 -30.31 7.38 7.82
N THR A 301 -29.62 6.30 7.46
CA THR A 301 -28.79 6.21 6.25
C THR A 301 -29.50 5.58 5.05
N SER A 302 -30.81 5.29 5.15
CA SER A 302 -31.59 4.55 4.15
C SER A 302 -30.94 3.20 3.81
N ALA A 303 -30.67 2.40 4.84
CA ALA A 303 -29.99 1.13 4.79
C ALA A 303 -28.59 1.21 4.14
N PHE A 304 -27.81 2.23 4.49
CA PHE A 304 -26.48 2.49 3.93
C PHE A 304 -26.50 2.58 2.39
N SER A 305 -27.52 3.23 1.83
CA SER A 305 -27.69 3.40 0.39
C SER A 305 -26.45 4.00 -0.26
N PHE A 306 -26.12 3.53 -1.46
CA PHE A 306 -25.03 4.07 -2.26
C PHE A 306 -25.21 5.57 -2.55
N GLU A 307 -26.45 6.04 -2.68
CA GLU A 307 -26.76 7.47 -2.91
C GLU A 307 -26.36 8.36 -1.72
N ASN A 308 -26.40 7.80 -0.51
CA ASN A 308 -26.00 8.47 0.71
C ASN A 308 -24.49 8.35 0.98
N LYS A 309 -23.72 7.66 0.13
CA LYS A 309 -22.28 7.50 0.34
C LYS A 309 -21.55 8.81 0.07
N LEU A 310 -20.92 9.36 1.11
CA LEU A 310 -20.13 10.60 1.04
C LEU A 310 -18.71 10.35 0.51
N GLY A 311 -18.15 9.18 0.83
CA GLY A 311 -16.80 8.79 0.43
C GLY A 311 -16.39 7.44 1.02
N GLU A 312 -15.21 6.96 0.64
CA GLU A 312 -14.59 5.76 1.20
C GLU A 312 -13.08 5.96 1.26
N GLY A 313 -12.50 5.77 2.45
CA GLY A 313 -11.06 5.82 2.68
C GLY A 313 -10.53 4.48 3.21
N GLY A 314 -9.27 4.46 3.64
CA GLY A 314 -8.65 3.25 4.22
C GLY A 314 -9.32 2.68 5.47
N TYR A 315 -10.25 3.44 6.05
CA TYR A 315 -10.95 3.12 7.30
C TYR A 315 -12.41 2.69 7.10
N GLY A 316 -12.88 2.67 5.85
CA GLY A 316 -14.22 2.25 5.47
C GLY A 316 -15.08 3.38 4.88
N PRO A 317 -16.32 3.06 4.48
CA PRO A 317 -17.24 4.00 3.86
C PRO A 317 -17.86 4.96 4.87
N VAL A 318 -18.10 6.21 4.42
CA VAL A 318 -18.82 7.25 5.17
C VAL A 318 -20.13 7.54 4.46
N TYR A 319 -21.23 7.59 5.22
CA TYR A 319 -22.58 7.84 4.71
C TYR A 319 -23.18 9.10 5.33
N LYS A 320 -23.98 9.82 4.56
CA LYS A 320 -24.91 10.82 5.06
C LYS A 320 -26.10 10.12 5.68
N GLY A 321 -26.57 10.62 6.82
CA GLY A 321 -27.82 10.18 7.41
C GLY A 321 -28.64 11.36 7.93
N ILE A 322 -29.93 11.12 8.15
CA ILE A 322 -30.84 12.06 8.78
C ILE A 322 -31.51 11.32 9.95
N LEU A 323 -31.24 11.76 11.17
CA LEU A 323 -31.88 11.20 12.38
C LEU A 323 -33.38 11.56 12.41
N GLU A 324 -34.17 10.85 13.22
CA GLU A 324 -35.63 11.10 13.34
C GLU A 324 -35.97 12.54 13.74
N ASN A 325 -35.09 13.18 14.50
CA ASN A 325 -35.22 14.59 14.90
C ASN A 325 -34.87 15.59 13.78
N GLY A 326 -34.56 15.12 12.57
CA GLY A 326 -34.18 15.92 11.41
C GLY A 326 -32.70 16.32 11.37
N GLN A 327 -31.89 15.90 12.35
CA GLN A 327 -30.47 16.24 12.39
C GLN A 327 -29.69 15.46 11.32
N GLU A 328 -28.98 16.19 10.46
CA GLU A 328 -28.06 15.60 9.50
C GLU A 328 -26.78 15.12 10.20
N ILE A 329 -26.36 13.89 9.87
CA ILE A 329 -25.19 13.23 10.45
C ILE A 329 -24.30 12.63 9.35
N ALA A 330 -23.03 12.42 9.69
CA ALA A 330 -22.11 11.60 8.91
C ALA A 330 -21.77 10.32 9.69
N VAL A 331 -21.97 9.17 9.07
CA VAL A 331 -21.77 7.84 9.68
C VAL A 331 -20.55 7.17 9.04
N LYS A 332 -19.44 7.09 9.77
CA LYS A 332 -18.23 6.37 9.35
C LYS A 332 -18.34 4.93 9.82
N LYS A 333 -18.51 4.00 8.88
CA LYS A 333 -18.54 2.57 9.16
C LYS A 333 -17.13 2.02 9.10
N LEU A 334 -16.64 1.45 10.20
CA LEU A 334 -15.27 0.97 10.28
C LEU A 334 -15.10 -0.41 9.65
N SER A 335 -14.00 -0.61 8.93
CA SER A 335 -13.69 -1.87 8.26
C SER A 335 -13.42 -3.02 9.26
N LYS A 336 -14.05 -4.18 9.05
CA LYS A 336 -13.91 -5.38 9.90
C LYS A 336 -12.55 -6.08 9.78
N THR A 337 -11.74 -5.76 8.77
CA THR A 337 -10.56 -6.56 8.39
C THR A 337 -9.24 -6.08 9.00
N SER A 338 -9.20 -4.96 9.71
CA SER A 338 -7.95 -4.43 10.27
C SER A 338 -7.93 -4.43 11.81
N THR A 339 -6.87 -5.01 12.39
CA THR A 339 -6.54 -4.83 13.82
C THR A 339 -6.26 -3.37 14.19
N GLN A 340 -5.98 -2.53 13.19
CA GLN A 340 -5.80 -1.09 13.30
C GLN A 340 -7.12 -0.36 13.55
N GLY A 341 -8.22 -0.76 12.89
CA GLY A 341 -9.50 -0.06 12.96
C GLY A 341 -10.14 -0.03 14.36
N PHE A 342 -9.91 -1.06 15.18
CA PHE A 342 -10.42 -1.09 16.56
C PHE A 342 -9.69 -0.13 17.49
N GLU A 343 -8.36 -0.05 17.38
CA GLU A 343 -7.57 0.90 18.19
C GLU A 343 -7.86 2.35 17.79
N GLU A 344 -8.06 2.60 16.50
CA GLU A 344 -8.47 3.91 15.99
C GLU A 344 -9.87 4.31 16.47
N PHE A 345 -10.84 3.38 16.41
CA PHE A 345 -12.17 3.58 16.99
C PHE A 345 -12.08 3.99 18.45
N LYS A 346 -11.32 3.23 19.25
CA LYS A 346 -11.14 3.49 20.67
C LYS A 346 -10.48 4.85 20.91
N ASN A 347 -9.49 5.22 20.11
CA ASN A 347 -8.84 6.54 20.20
C ASN A 347 -9.84 7.65 19.90
N GLU A 348 -10.61 7.55 18.80
CA GLU A 348 -11.60 8.56 18.43
C GLU A 348 -12.65 8.74 19.53
N VAL A 349 -13.27 7.66 20.00
CA VAL A 349 -14.26 7.73 21.09
C VAL A 349 -13.65 8.35 22.37
N THR A 350 -12.43 7.97 22.73
CA THR A 350 -11.76 8.46 23.95
C THR A 350 -11.41 9.95 23.85
N LEU A 351 -10.94 10.40 22.69
CA LEU A 351 -10.53 11.78 22.46
C LEU A 351 -11.72 12.71 22.31
N THR A 352 -12.78 12.30 21.60
CA THR A 352 -13.93 13.18 21.42
C THR A 352 -14.70 13.43 22.70
N ALA A 353 -14.66 12.52 23.67
CA ALA A 353 -15.20 12.78 25.00
C ALA A 353 -14.49 13.94 25.74
N LYS A 354 -13.30 14.35 25.28
CA LYS A 354 -12.41 15.27 25.99
C LYS A 354 -12.01 16.51 25.18
N LEU A 355 -12.22 16.49 23.87
CA LEU A 355 -11.84 17.56 22.95
C LEU A 355 -13.09 18.24 22.40
N GLN A 356 -13.21 19.54 22.66
CA GLN A 356 -14.31 20.37 22.16
C GLN A 356 -13.75 21.72 21.73
N HIS A 357 -13.84 22.02 20.45
CA HIS A 357 -13.38 23.27 19.87
C HIS A 357 -14.07 23.53 18.53
N VAL A 358 -14.26 24.80 18.18
CA VAL A 358 -15.00 25.20 16.96
C VAL A 358 -14.33 24.72 15.66
N ASN A 359 -13.01 24.54 15.68
CA ASN A 359 -12.22 24.02 14.54
C ASN A 359 -11.90 22.53 14.63
N LEU A 360 -12.62 21.75 15.44
CA LEU A 360 -12.51 20.29 15.47
C LEU A 360 -13.88 19.70 15.14
N VAL A 361 -13.92 18.64 14.33
CA VAL A 361 -15.18 17.97 14.00
C VAL A 361 -15.72 17.24 15.24
N ARG A 362 -16.99 17.50 15.56
CA ARG A 362 -17.67 16.89 16.72
C ARG A 362 -18.17 15.49 16.38
N VAL A 363 -17.78 14.50 17.18
CA VAL A 363 -18.45 13.19 17.24
C VAL A 363 -19.67 13.35 18.14
N LEU A 364 -20.83 13.02 17.58
CA LEU A 364 -22.12 13.02 18.27
C LEU A 364 -22.37 11.72 19.02
N GLY A 365 -21.78 10.61 18.55
CA GLY A 365 -22.00 9.30 19.15
C GLY A 365 -21.30 8.17 18.43
N PHE A 366 -21.61 6.95 18.87
CA PHE A 366 -21.11 5.72 18.27
C PHE A 366 -22.16 4.61 18.33
N CYS A 367 -21.99 3.60 17.47
CA CYS A 367 -22.78 2.37 17.47
C CYS A 367 -21.84 1.16 17.47
N ILE A 368 -22.07 0.22 18.39
CA ILE A 368 -21.35 -1.05 18.53
C ILE A 368 -22.38 -2.17 18.69
N GLU A 369 -23.08 -2.50 17.61
CA GLU A 369 -24.10 -3.54 17.57
C GLU A 369 -23.89 -4.43 16.34
N ARG A 370 -24.33 -5.69 16.41
CA ARG A 370 -24.29 -6.65 15.28
C ARG A 370 -22.90 -6.83 14.65
N ASP A 371 -21.85 -6.79 15.46
CA ASP A 371 -20.44 -6.83 15.02
C ASP A 371 -20.05 -5.69 14.05
N GLU A 372 -20.76 -4.56 14.10
CA GLU A 372 -20.45 -3.33 13.38
C GLU A 372 -19.98 -2.26 14.36
N GLN A 373 -18.96 -1.49 13.95
CA GLN A 373 -18.45 -0.35 14.69
C GLN A 373 -18.61 0.89 13.84
N MET A 374 -19.34 1.88 14.35
CA MET A 374 -19.65 3.09 13.62
C MET A 374 -19.44 4.32 14.49
N LEU A 375 -18.88 5.37 13.89
CA LEU A 375 -18.76 6.70 14.50
C LEU A 375 -19.72 7.66 13.81
N ILE A 376 -20.44 8.44 14.61
CA ILE A 376 -21.45 9.39 14.15
C ILE A 376 -20.91 10.80 14.40
N TYR A 377 -20.74 11.58 13.33
CA TYR A 377 -20.24 12.95 13.37
C TYR A 377 -21.33 13.94 12.98
N GLU A 378 -21.12 15.21 13.32
CA GLU A 378 -21.83 16.30 12.66
C GLU A 378 -21.59 16.24 11.13
N TYR A 379 -22.64 16.49 10.35
CA TYR A 379 -22.52 16.52 8.90
C TYR A 379 -21.83 17.81 8.43
N MET A 380 -20.84 17.65 7.55
CA MET A 380 -20.04 18.74 6.98
C MET A 380 -20.44 18.94 5.50
N PRO A 381 -21.32 19.91 5.18
CA PRO A 381 -21.95 20.00 3.86
C PRO A 381 -20.98 20.40 2.75
N ASN A 382 -19.92 21.15 3.08
CA ASN A 382 -18.91 21.59 2.14
C ASN A 382 -17.71 20.63 2.06
N LYS A 383 -17.87 19.36 2.46
CA LYS A 383 -16.85 18.30 2.28
C LYS A 383 -15.47 18.70 2.82
N SER A 384 -14.40 18.18 2.22
CA SER A 384 -13.01 18.36 2.63
C SER A 384 -12.31 19.46 1.82
N LEU A 385 -11.22 20.02 2.37
CA LEU A 385 -10.46 21.10 1.74
C LEU A 385 -9.80 20.67 0.41
N ASP A 386 -9.34 19.43 0.31
CA ASP A 386 -8.74 18.87 -0.92
C ASP A 386 -9.71 18.82 -2.10
N PHE A 387 -11.01 18.68 -1.82
CA PHE A 387 -12.09 18.72 -2.83
C PHE A 387 -12.12 20.04 -3.58
N TYR A 388 -11.68 21.14 -2.97
CA TYR A 388 -11.58 22.45 -3.60
C TYR A 388 -10.18 22.74 -4.09
N LEU A 389 -9.15 22.56 -3.24
CA LEU A 389 -7.79 22.99 -3.55
C LEU A 389 -7.23 22.39 -4.83
N PHE A 390 -7.55 21.13 -5.12
CA PHE A 390 -6.94 20.39 -6.24
C PHE A 390 -7.84 20.23 -7.47
N ASP A 391 -9.06 20.75 -7.41
CA ASP A 391 -9.97 20.77 -8.55
C ASP A 391 -9.79 22.10 -9.31
N PRO A 392 -9.47 22.06 -10.62
CA PRO A 392 -9.17 23.25 -11.39
C PRO A 392 -10.28 24.31 -11.41
N ALA A 393 -11.55 23.91 -11.24
CA ALA A 393 -12.70 24.80 -11.24
C ALA A 393 -13.12 25.20 -9.82
N ARG A 394 -13.13 24.27 -8.87
CA ARG A 394 -13.57 24.54 -7.50
C ARG A 394 -12.58 25.36 -6.70
N ARG A 395 -11.29 25.37 -7.04
CA ARG A 395 -10.27 26.19 -6.35
C ARG A 395 -10.59 27.68 -6.34
N PHE A 396 -11.32 28.17 -7.35
CA PHE A 396 -11.78 29.56 -7.43
C PHE A 396 -12.88 29.91 -6.41
N LEU A 397 -13.52 28.90 -5.81
CA LEU A 397 -14.47 29.10 -4.71
C LEU A 397 -13.74 29.40 -3.39
N LEU A 398 -12.45 29.06 -3.30
CA LEU A 398 -11.53 29.37 -2.21
C LEU A 398 -10.63 30.56 -2.59
N ASP A 399 -11.24 31.75 -2.59
CA ASP A 399 -10.52 33.02 -2.65
C ASP A 399 -9.54 33.17 -1.46
N TRP A 400 -8.67 34.16 -1.55
CA TRP A 400 -7.64 34.39 -0.55
C TRP A 400 -8.19 34.60 0.87
N SER A 401 -9.29 35.33 1.01
CA SER A 401 -9.95 35.57 2.30
C SER A 401 -10.37 34.25 2.96
N LYS A 402 -11.02 33.35 2.21
CA LYS A 402 -11.39 32.02 2.71
C LYS A 402 -10.17 31.17 3.03
N ARG A 403 -9.12 31.21 2.20
CA ARG A 403 -7.89 30.43 2.49
C ARG A 403 -7.22 30.91 3.78
N ILE A 404 -7.19 32.22 4.05
CA ILE A 404 -6.71 32.75 5.33
C ILE A 404 -7.57 32.26 6.49
N GLN A 405 -8.89 32.33 6.41
CA GLN A 405 -9.78 31.80 7.46
C GLN A 405 -9.55 30.30 7.70
N VAL A 406 -9.29 29.53 6.65
CA VAL A 406 -8.92 28.12 6.74
C VAL A 406 -7.58 27.95 7.48
N ILE A 407 -6.54 28.72 7.10
CA ILE A 407 -5.22 28.67 7.74
C ILE A 407 -5.32 29.02 9.23
N GLU A 408 -6.03 30.10 9.56
CA GLU A 408 -6.25 30.54 10.94
C GLU A 408 -7.00 29.50 11.75
N GLY A 409 -8.10 28.95 11.23
CA GLY A 409 -8.88 27.94 11.94
C GLY A 409 -8.13 26.63 12.15
N ILE A 410 -7.34 26.17 11.18
CA ILE A 410 -6.45 25.00 11.37
C ILE A 410 -5.43 25.30 12.47
N THR A 411 -4.81 26.49 12.44
CA THR A 411 -3.81 26.90 13.43
C THR A 411 -4.42 26.95 14.83
N GLN A 412 -5.62 27.52 14.98
CA GLN A 412 -6.35 27.55 16.26
C GLN A 412 -6.70 26.15 16.75
N GLY A 413 -7.16 25.26 15.86
CA GLY A 413 -7.44 23.86 16.19
C GLY A 413 -6.20 23.12 16.71
N LEU A 414 -5.07 23.26 16.02
CA LEU A 414 -3.79 22.66 16.46
C LEU A 414 -3.29 23.26 17.77
N LEU A 415 -3.38 24.58 17.92
CA LEU A 415 -2.98 25.27 19.14
C LEU A 415 -3.81 24.82 20.34
N TYR A 416 -5.12 24.63 20.14
CA TYR A 416 -5.99 24.04 21.14
C TYR A 416 -5.51 22.64 21.55
N LEU A 417 -5.24 21.75 20.59
CA LEU A 417 -4.80 20.38 20.86
C LEU A 417 -3.48 20.30 21.64
N GLN A 418 -2.56 21.24 21.39
CA GLN A 418 -1.20 21.19 21.92
C GLN A 418 -1.01 21.98 23.22
N GLU A 419 -1.72 23.11 23.39
CA GLU A 419 -1.46 24.06 24.48
C GLU A 419 -2.67 24.30 25.41
N TYR A 420 -3.89 24.43 24.85
CA TYR A 420 -5.05 24.91 25.61
C TYR A 420 -6.03 23.83 26.07
N SER A 421 -5.93 22.62 25.52
CA SER A 421 -6.67 21.46 25.98
C SER A 421 -6.15 20.95 27.34
N ARG A 422 -6.98 20.20 28.06
CA ARG A 422 -6.53 19.51 29.28
C ARG A 422 -5.51 18.41 29.01
N LEU A 423 -5.54 17.86 27.79
CA LEU A 423 -4.68 16.79 27.31
C LEU A 423 -3.86 17.30 26.13
N LYS A 424 -2.54 17.21 26.20
CA LYS A 424 -1.70 17.48 25.03
C LYS A 424 -1.92 16.36 24.01
N VAL A 425 -2.44 16.69 22.83
CA VAL A 425 -2.79 15.73 21.78
C VAL A 425 -1.99 16.03 20.52
N ILE A 426 -1.45 14.98 19.92
CA ILE A 426 -0.78 15.03 18.62
C ILE A 426 -1.64 14.27 17.63
N HIS A 427 -2.08 14.93 16.56
CA HIS A 427 -3.01 14.41 15.56
C HIS A 427 -2.37 13.30 14.70
N ARG A 428 -1.15 13.54 14.21
CA ARG A 428 -0.33 12.64 13.38
C ARG A 428 -0.84 12.29 11.97
N ASP A 429 -2.08 12.66 11.63
CA ASP A 429 -2.61 12.51 10.27
C ASP A 429 -3.23 13.80 9.72
N LEU A 430 -2.59 14.94 9.99
CA LEU A 430 -3.04 16.24 9.48
C LEU A 430 -2.75 16.35 7.98
N LYS A 431 -3.79 16.55 7.17
CA LYS A 431 -3.73 16.66 5.70
C LYS A 431 -4.98 17.33 5.14
N ALA A 432 -4.95 17.78 3.89
CA ALA A 432 -6.06 18.51 3.28
C ALA A 432 -7.39 17.73 3.26
N SER A 433 -7.37 16.40 3.09
CA SER A 433 -8.58 15.57 3.13
C SER A 433 -9.17 15.38 4.53
N ASN A 434 -8.40 15.69 5.59
CA ASN A 434 -8.83 15.65 6.99
C ASN A 434 -9.19 17.04 7.53
N ILE A 435 -9.28 18.06 6.66
CA ILE A 435 -9.86 19.37 6.98
C ILE A 435 -11.23 19.44 6.33
N LEU A 436 -12.30 19.34 7.12
CA LEU A 436 -13.67 19.46 6.64
C LEU A 436 -14.16 20.91 6.74
N LEU A 437 -15.11 21.28 5.87
CA LEU A 437 -15.67 22.62 5.78
C LEU A 437 -17.15 22.59 6.16
N ASP A 438 -17.53 23.44 7.13
CA ASP A 438 -18.93 23.57 7.54
C ASP A 438 -19.74 24.38 6.52
N ASN A 439 -21.00 24.64 6.82
CA ASN A 439 -21.92 25.45 6.01
C ASN A 439 -21.42 26.88 5.72
N GLU A 440 -20.58 27.43 6.59
CA GLU A 440 -19.97 28.76 6.46
C GLU A 440 -18.57 28.72 5.82
N MET A 441 -18.13 27.56 5.31
CA MET A 441 -16.78 27.31 4.77
C MET A 441 -15.66 27.43 5.83
N LYS A 442 -15.99 27.32 7.13
CA LYS A 442 -14.99 27.32 8.19
C LYS A 442 -14.36 25.94 8.36
N PRO A 443 -13.05 25.87 8.66
CA PRO A 443 -12.34 24.60 8.75
C PRO A 443 -12.61 23.88 10.08
N LYS A 444 -12.71 22.55 10.01
CA LYS A 444 -12.67 21.65 11.16
C LYS A 444 -11.75 20.47 10.91
N ILE A 445 -10.81 20.22 11.82
CA ILE A 445 -9.90 19.08 11.77
C ILE A 445 -10.68 17.81 12.14
N SER A 446 -10.53 16.75 11.35
CA SER A 446 -11.18 15.45 11.52
C SER A 446 -10.16 14.30 11.55
N ASP A 447 -10.64 13.08 11.84
CA ASP A 447 -9.88 11.82 11.79
C ASP A 447 -8.81 11.65 12.87
N PHE A 448 -9.25 11.59 14.13
CA PHE A 448 -8.39 11.45 15.31
C PHE A 448 -7.96 10.00 15.61
N GLY A 449 -8.25 9.03 14.72
CA GLY A 449 -7.96 7.61 14.98
C GLY A 449 -6.47 7.34 15.26
N MET A 450 -5.60 8.13 14.64
CA MET A 450 -4.15 8.00 14.74
C MET A 450 -3.51 8.86 15.84
N ALA A 451 -4.31 9.67 16.52
CA ALA A 451 -3.85 10.65 17.47
C ALA A 451 -3.28 10.00 18.76
N LYS A 452 -2.38 10.72 19.43
CA LYS A 452 -1.74 10.29 20.67
C LYS A 452 -1.86 11.34 21.75
N ILE A 453 -2.19 10.89 22.96
CA ILE A 453 -2.22 11.73 24.17
C ILE A 453 -0.82 11.69 24.80
N PHE A 454 -0.28 12.87 25.12
CA PHE A 454 0.95 13.06 25.89
C PHE A 454 0.60 13.48 27.31
N ALA A 455 1.38 13.00 28.28
CA ALA A 455 1.39 13.64 29.59
C ALA A 455 1.94 15.07 29.43
N LYS A 456 1.49 16.03 30.25
CA LYS A 456 1.87 17.45 30.09
C LYS A 456 3.39 17.67 30.11
N ASP A 457 4.10 16.87 30.91
CA ASP A 457 5.54 16.94 31.13
C ASP A 457 6.36 16.10 30.12
N GLU A 458 5.69 15.33 29.26
CA GLU A 458 6.34 14.61 28.17
C GLU A 458 6.41 15.50 26.93
N HIS A 459 7.60 15.60 26.35
CA HIS A 459 7.88 16.44 25.19
C HIS A 459 8.10 15.63 23.90
N GLU A 460 8.46 14.36 24.01
CA GLU A 460 8.78 13.46 22.90
C GLU A 460 8.50 12.01 23.31
N ALA A 461 8.08 11.18 22.34
CA ALA A 461 7.89 9.74 22.51
C ALA A 461 8.39 8.98 21.28
N ASN A 462 8.63 7.67 21.44
CA ASN A 462 9.08 6.78 20.37
C ASN A 462 8.06 5.65 20.14
N THR A 463 7.93 5.18 18.90
CA THR A 463 7.13 4.03 18.51
C THR A 463 7.83 3.20 17.43
N ASP A 464 7.79 1.88 17.56
CA ASP A 464 8.27 0.94 16.53
C ASP A 464 7.32 0.87 15.32
N ARG A 465 6.08 1.35 15.49
CA ARG A 465 5.05 1.34 14.44
C ARG A 465 4.91 2.73 13.83
N ILE A 466 5.42 2.87 12.61
CA ILE A 466 5.25 4.07 11.78
C ILE A 466 3.87 4.02 11.12
N VAL A 467 3.08 5.05 11.38
CA VAL A 467 1.77 5.28 10.76
C VAL A 467 1.59 6.77 10.48
N GLY A 468 0.93 7.10 9.38
CA GLY A 468 0.61 8.46 8.94
C GLY A 468 0.44 8.49 7.42
N THR A 469 0.03 9.64 6.87
CA THR A 469 -0.04 9.81 5.42
C THR A 469 1.32 10.19 4.83
N TYR A 470 1.79 9.43 3.83
CA TYR A 470 3.03 9.70 3.12
C TYR A 470 3.06 11.15 2.57
N GLY A 471 4.20 11.82 2.71
CA GLY A 471 4.38 13.22 2.36
C GLY A 471 4.02 14.22 3.47
N TYR A 472 3.27 13.83 4.49
CA TYR A 472 3.01 14.65 5.69
C TYR A 472 3.77 14.14 6.93
N ILE A 473 4.40 12.98 6.80
CA ILE A 473 5.23 12.37 7.84
C ILE A 473 6.59 13.09 7.91
N PRO A 474 7.01 13.60 9.08
CA PRO A 474 8.32 14.23 9.26
C PRO A 474 9.47 13.21 9.28
N PRO A 475 10.70 13.63 8.94
CA PRO A 475 11.87 12.75 8.79
C PRO A 475 12.27 12.02 10.08
N GLU A 476 12.22 12.68 11.23
CA GLU A 476 12.60 12.08 12.52
C GLU A 476 11.67 10.92 12.90
N TYR A 477 10.38 11.03 12.59
CA TYR A 477 9.42 9.95 12.80
C TYR A 477 9.65 8.81 11.81
N ALA A 478 9.79 9.13 10.52
CA ALA A 478 10.02 8.12 9.48
C ALA A 478 11.29 7.29 9.72
N ARG A 479 12.36 7.92 10.24
CA ARG A 479 13.67 7.27 10.44
C ARG A 479 13.81 6.58 11.80
N GLN A 480 13.25 7.16 12.86
CA GLN A 480 13.55 6.76 14.24
C GLN A 480 12.31 6.45 15.08
N GLY A 481 11.10 6.64 14.55
CA GLY A 481 9.85 6.48 15.30
C GLY A 481 9.56 7.61 16.29
N LEU A 482 10.37 8.67 16.31
CA LEU A 482 10.22 9.80 17.23
C LEU A 482 9.08 10.72 16.82
N TYR A 483 8.19 11.02 17.75
CA TYR A 483 7.12 12.00 17.55
C TYR A 483 6.97 12.92 18.76
N SER A 484 6.73 14.19 18.46
CA SER A 484 6.47 15.29 19.40
C SER A 484 5.46 16.24 18.75
N THR A 485 5.08 17.33 19.42
CA THR A 485 4.18 18.35 18.84
C THR A 485 4.70 18.90 17.51
N LYS A 486 6.03 18.80 17.26
CA LYS A 486 6.68 19.16 16.00
C LYS A 486 6.30 18.29 14.81
N TYR A 487 5.67 17.14 15.05
CA TYR A 487 5.08 16.33 14.00
C TYR A 487 3.97 17.10 13.30
N ASP A 488 2.97 17.55 14.04
CA ASP A 488 1.82 18.26 13.45
C ASP A 488 2.24 19.63 12.90
N VAL A 489 3.29 20.26 13.46
CA VAL A 489 3.90 21.48 12.90
C VAL A 489 4.42 21.20 11.48
N TYR A 490 5.14 20.09 11.29
CA TYR A 490 5.65 19.72 9.96
C TYR A 490 4.50 19.46 8.98
N SER A 491 3.52 18.63 9.38
CA SER A 491 2.35 18.35 8.55
C SER A 491 1.55 19.63 8.22
N PHE A 492 1.46 20.58 9.17
CA PHE A 492 0.85 21.89 8.94
C PHE A 492 1.64 22.71 7.91
N GLY A 493 2.98 22.71 7.96
CA GLY A 493 3.80 23.39 6.96
C GLY A 493 3.57 22.86 5.54
N VAL A 494 3.48 21.54 5.39
CA VAL A 494 3.12 20.90 4.11
C VAL A 494 1.73 21.34 3.66
N LEU A 495 0.75 21.28 4.56
CA LEU A 495 -0.63 21.69 4.27
C LEU A 495 -0.72 23.18 3.89
N LEU A 496 0.03 24.05 4.56
CA LEU A 496 0.08 25.48 4.28
C LEU A 496 0.65 25.75 2.87
N LEU A 497 1.71 25.04 2.47
CA LEU A 497 2.22 25.11 1.09
C LEU A 497 1.15 24.72 0.07
N GLN A 498 0.36 23.68 0.33
CA GLN A 498 -0.73 23.26 -0.57
C GLN A 498 -1.85 24.31 -0.63
N ILE A 499 -2.20 24.92 0.51
CA ILE A 499 -3.23 25.96 0.58
C ILE A 499 -2.84 27.18 -0.25
N ILE A 500 -1.59 27.66 -0.15
CA ILE A 500 -1.16 28.88 -0.86
C ILE A 500 -0.85 28.63 -2.34
N SER A 501 -0.46 27.40 -2.72
CA SER A 501 -0.06 27.09 -4.11
C SER A 501 -1.12 26.36 -4.94
N GLY A 502 -2.11 25.72 -4.31
CA GLY A 502 -3.03 24.81 -4.98
C GLY A 502 -2.36 23.55 -5.54
N LYS A 503 -1.10 23.27 -5.18
CA LYS A 503 -0.29 22.16 -5.69
C LYS A 503 -0.41 20.92 -4.80
N LYS A 504 -0.30 19.72 -5.37
CA LYS A 504 -0.29 18.46 -4.61
C LYS A 504 1.13 18.07 -4.24
N ASN A 505 1.31 17.59 -3.02
CA ASN A 505 2.62 17.12 -2.55
C ASN A 505 3.13 15.85 -3.27
N ALA A 506 2.25 15.12 -3.98
CA ALA A 506 2.61 13.87 -4.66
C ALA A 506 3.25 14.06 -6.06
N TYR A 507 3.34 15.30 -6.56
CA TYR A 507 3.95 15.61 -7.85
C TYR A 507 5.30 16.30 -7.69
N CYS A 508 6.09 16.26 -8.76
CA CYS A 508 7.30 17.04 -8.90
C CYS A 508 7.03 18.35 -9.66
N TYR A 509 7.86 19.35 -9.43
CA TYR A 509 7.75 20.72 -9.91
C TYR A 509 9.13 21.25 -10.32
N GLY A 510 9.17 22.44 -10.93
CA GLY A 510 10.38 23.03 -11.49
C GLY A 510 10.44 22.89 -13.00
N GLN A 511 11.46 23.50 -13.63
CA GLN A 511 11.62 23.44 -15.08
C GLN A 511 11.96 22.02 -15.58
N GLU A 512 12.63 21.23 -14.76
CA GLU A 512 13.03 19.84 -15.05
C GLU A 512 12.09 18.81 -14.39
N GLU A 513 11.02 19.27 -13.71
CA GLU A 513 10.05 18.45 -12.98
C GLU A 513 10.69 17.43 -12.00
N ASP A 514 11.76 17.84 -11.31
CA ASP A 514 12.59 17.00 -10.44
C ASP A 514 12.49 17.35 -8.95
N LEU A 515 11.87 18.49 -8.61
CA LEU A 515 11.76 18.97 -7.22
C LEU A 515 10.41 18.58 -6.61
N ASN A 516 10.44 18.03 -5.39
CA ASN A 516 9.19 17.91 -4.61
C ASN A 516 8.65 19.31 -4.23
N LEU A 517 7.40 19.37 -3.77
CA LEU A 517 6.73 20.63 -3.44
C LEU A 517 7.53 21.50 -2.44
N LEU A 518 8.17 20.88 -1.45
CA LEU A 518 8.90 21.57 -0.40
C LEU A 518 10.19 22.20 -0.97
N ASP A 519 10.96 21.43 -1.74
CA ASP A 519 12.17 21.91 -2.41
C ASP A 519 11.85 23.01 -3.42
N TYR A 520 10.80 22.82 -4.23
CA TYR A 520 10.36 23.82 -5.20
C TYR A 520 9.96 25.15 -4.52
N ALA A 521 9.21 25.07 -3.42
CA ALA A 521 8.84 26.25 -2.64
C ALA A 521 10.07 26.96 -2.04
N TYR A 522 11.05 26.19 -1.55
CA TYR A 522 12.28 26.75 -0.98
C TYR A 522 13.17 27.43 -2.03
N GLU A 523 13.34 26.84 -3.21
CA GLU A 523 14.15 27.44 -4.29
C GLU A 523 13.51 28.73 -4.83
N LEU A 524 12.17 28.75 -5.00
CA LEU A 524 11.46 29.97 -5.37
C LEU A 524 11.58 31.06 -4.29
N TRP A 525 11.46 30.69 -3.01
CA TRP A 525 11.64 31.64 -1.92
C TRP A 525 13.09 32.18 -1.86
N LYS A 526 14.10 31.30 -1.92
CA LYS A 526 15.54 31.65 -1.87
C LYS A 526 15.95 32.57 -3.02
N SER A 527 15.35 32.40 -4.20
CA SER A 527 15.61 33.23 -5.39
C SER A 527 14.78 34.51 -5.48
N GLY A 528 13.97 34.84 -4.47
CA GLY A 528 13.10 36.02 -4.47
C GLY A 528 11.88 35.90 -5.39
N LYS A 529 11.59 34.70 -5.89
CA LYS A 529 10.50 34.37 -6.81
C LYS A 529 9.32 33.69 -6.12
N GLY A 530 9.15 33.88 -4.81
CA GLY A 530 8.12 33.20 -4.01
C GLY A 530 6.69 33.40 -4.53
N MET A 531 6.40 34.52 -5.19
CA MET A 531 5.09 34.76 -5.81
C MET A 531 4.76 33.80 -6.96
N GLU A 532 5.76 33.25 -7.66
CA GLU A 532 5.54 32.25 -8.74
C GLU A 532 4.95 30.93 -8.21
N LEU A 533 5.07 30.67 -6.91
CA LEU A 533 4.49 29.49 -6.26
C LEU A 533 2.97 29.61 -6.09
N MET A 534 2.46 30.83 -5.92
CA MET A 534 1.11 31.09 -5.46
C MET A 534 0.07 30.64 -6.49
N ASP A 535 -1.07 30.15 -6.00
CA ASP A 535 -2.20 29.80 -6.87
C ASP A 535 -2.70 31.05 -7.60
N PRO A 536 -2.84 31.05 -8.93
CA PRO A 536 -3.36 32.19 -9.69
C PRO A 536 -4.75 32.66 -9.23
N SER A 537 -5.53 31.81 -8.55
CA SER A 537 -6.83 32.21 -8.00
C SER A 537 -6.72 33.10 -6.74
N LEU A 538 -5.51 33.36 -6.24
CA LEU A 538 -5.23 34.20 -5.07
C LEU A 538 -4.92 35.64 -5.45
N ASP A 539 -5.48 36.14 -6.55
CA ASP A 539 -5.29 37.51 -7.03
C ASP A 539 -5.82 38.54 -6.00
N ASP A 540 -4.98 38.86 -5.04
CA ASP A 540 -5.13 39.94 -4.10
C ASP A 540 -3.88 40.83 -4.21
N THR A 541 -3.95 41.77 -5.14
CA THR A 541 -2.92 42.78 -5.39
C THR A 541 -2.56 43.60 -4.14
N PHE A 542 -3.36 43.55 -3.07
CA PHE A 542 -3.14 44.27 -1.81
C PHE A 542 -2.53 43.40 -0.68
N SER A 543 -2.34 42.08 -0.89
CA SER A 543 -1.89 41.13 0.16
C SER A 543 -0.64 40.30 -0.18
N SER A 544 0.19 40.75 -1.13
CA SER A 544 1.42 40.05 -1.54
C SER A 544 2.37 39.75 -0.36
N CYS A 545 2.48 40.68 0.60
CA CYS A 545 3.29 40.49 1.81
C CYS A 545 2.75 39.35 2.71
N LYS A 546 1.42 39.18 2.80
CA LYS A 546 0.77 38.12 3.59
C LYS A 546 1.00 36.75 2.95
N LEU A 547 0.94 36.66 1.63
CA LEU A 547 1.23 35.44 0.87
C LEU A 547 2.69 34.99 1.07
N ILE A 548 3.63 35.92 0.93
CA ILE A 548 5.06 35.66 1.17
C ILE A 548 5.33 35.30 2.64
N THR A 549 4.64 35.94 3.59
CA THR A 549 4.70 35.59 5.01
C THR A 549 4.23 34.15 5.24
N CYS A 550 3.11 33.75 4.65
CA CYS A 550 2.61 32.38 4.73
C CYS A 550 3.62 31.37 4.15
N LEU A 551 4.23 31.67 3.01
CA LEU A 551 5.30 30.86 2.42
C LEU A 551 6.47 30.70 3.38
N GLN A 552 6.98 31.80 3.96
CA GLN A 552 8.09 31.75 4.89
C GLN A 552 7.75 30.94 6.15
N ILE A 553 6.54 31.09 6.71
CA ILE A 553 6.06 30.31 7.84
C ILE A 553 5.97 28.82 7.48
N ALA A 554 5.44 28.48 6.31
CA ALA A 554 5.38 27.11 5.81
C ALA A 554 6.79 26.49 5.77
N LEU A 555 7.77 27.22 5.22
CA LEU A 555 9.16 26.79 5.14
C LEU A 555 9.81 26.60 6.51
N LEU A 556 9.52 27.47 7.49
CA LEU A 556 9.96 27.29 8.88
C LEU A 556 9.40 26.01 9.51
N CYS A 557 8.17 25.65 9.17
CA CYS A 557 7.50 24.46 9.68
C CYS A 557 8.02 23.15 9.05
N VAL A 558 8.51 23.16 7.80
CA VAL A 558 8.95 21.94 7.09
C VAL A 558 10.47 21.66 7.16
N GLN A 559 11.20 22.34 8.05
CA GLN A 559 12.65 22.15 8.20
C GLN A 559 13.02 20.71 8.61
N GLU A 560 14.20 20.24 8.16
CA GLU A 560 14.71 18.88 8.42
C GLU A 560 14.76 18.55 9.92
N ASN A 561 15.32 19.43 10.77
CA ASN A 561 15.39 19.20 12.21
C ASN A 561 14.11 19.68 12.92
N ALA A 562 13.51 18.82 13.75
CA ALA A 562 12.35 19.16 14.55
C ALA A 562 12.57 20.33 15.52
N SER A 563 13.79 20.52 16.02
CA SER A 563 14.18 21.62 16.91
C SER A 563 14.13 22.99 16.21
N ASP A 564 14.37 23.03 14.90
CA ASP A 564 14.37 24.27 14.11
C ASP A 564 12.95 24.76 13.79
N ARG A 565 11.95 23.87 13.87
CA ARG A 565 10.55 24.18 13.61
C ARG A 565 9.94 25.00 14.76
N PRO A 566 9.20 26.09 14.49
CA PRO A 566 8.55 26.87 15.54
C PRO A 566 7.44 26.06 16.24
N PRO A 567 7.16 26.29 17.54
CA PRO A 567 5.94 25.75 18.17
C PRO A 567 4.69 26.40 17.56
N MET A 568 3.55 25.71 17.59
CA MET A 568 2.30 26.23 17.00
C MET A 568 1.85 27.58 17.58
N LEU A 569 2.14 27.86 18.84
CA LEU A 569 1.89 29.18 19.44
C LEU A 569 2.66 30.29 18.71
N LYS A 570 3.93 30.04 18.36
CA LYS A 570 4.74 30.99 17.61
C LYS A 570 4.26 31.12 16.16
N VAL A 571 3.86 30.01 15.54
CA VAL A 571 3.23 30.02 14.20
C VAL A 571 1.98 30.89 14.20
N PHE A 572 1.13 30.78 15.22
CA PHE A 572 -0.07 31.60 15.38
C PHE A 572 0.24 33.09 15.49
N SER A 573 1.19 33.49 16.34
CA SER A 573 1.61 34.89 16.45
C SER A 573 2.26 35.43 15.17
N MET A 574 3.02 34.60 14.45
CA MET A 574 3.61 34.97 13.15
C MET A 574 2.53 35.22 12.10
N LEU A 575 1.49 34.37 12.04
CA LEU A 575 0.35 34.53 11.13
C LEU A 575 -0.48 35.78 11.43
N ARG A 576 -0.45 36.28 12.68
CA ARG A 576 -1.09 37.53 13.11
C ARG A 576 -0.21 38.78 13.01
N GLY A 577 1.05 38.62 12.59
CA GLY A 577 1.99 39.75 12.46
C GLY A 577 2.41 40.36 13.79
N GLU A 578 2.27 39.61 14.89
CA GLU A 578 2.61 40.06 16.24
C GLU A 578 4.13 39.96 16.53
N THR A 579 4.94 39.50 15.58
CA THR A 579 6.38 39.28 15.74
C THR A 579 7.24 40.15 14.81
N ALA A 580 8.28 40.78 15.34
CA ALA A 580 9.03 41.86 14.68
C ALA A 580 10.04 41.43 13.59
N ALA A 581 10.36 40.14 13.43
CA ALA A 581 11.16 39.62 12.30
C ALA A 581 11.04 38.09 12.19
N LEU A 582 10.70 37.57 11.01
CA LEU A 582 10.71 36.14 10.74
C LEU A 582 12.14 35.66 10.48
N THR A 583 12.54 34.57 11.13
CA THR A 583 13.84 33.92 10.88
C THR A 583 13.92 33.38 9.46
N VAL A 584 15.13 33.38 8.88
CA VAL A 584 15.44 32.76 7.59
C VAL A 584 15.21 31.24 7.70
N PRO A 585 14.28 30.65 6.94
CA PRO A 585 14.10 29.19 6.88
C PRO A 585 15.38 28.50 6.42
N LYS A 586 15.74 27.40 7.08
CA LYS A 586 16.73 26.45 6.55
C LYS A 586 16.08 25.55 5.50
N ARG A 587 16.89 24.73 4.85
CA ARG A 587 16.42 23.81 3.82
C ARG A 587 15.33 22.86 4.35
N PRO A 588 14.26 22.59 3.57
CA PRO A 588 13.21 21.67 3.96
C PRO A 588 13.69 20.23 4.13
N ALA A 589 12.87 19.44 4.83
CA ALA A 589 13.13 18.03 5.00
C ALA A 589 13.09 17.25 3.68
N PHE A 590 13.85 16.15 3.62
CA PHE A 590 13.91 15.23 2.46
C PHE A 590 14.46 15.83 1.16
N SER A 591 15.15 16.98 1.24
CA SER A 591 15.75 17.62 0.07
C SER A 591 16.76 16.72 -0.65
N THR A 592 16.64 16.64 -1.98
CA THR A 592 17.54 15.84 -2.84
C THR A 592 18.92 16.46 -3.00
N LYS A 593 19.08 17.76 -2.74
CA LYS A 593 20.31 18.54 -3.00
C LYS A 593 21.27 18.64 -1.80
N ARG A 594 21.44 17.59 -1.00
CA ARG A 594 22.07 17.61 0.35
C ARG A 594 23.49 18.22 0.51
N ASN A 595 24.23 18.56 -0.56
CA ASN A 595 25.69 18.77 -0.47
C ASN A 595 26.24 20.18 -0.80
N GLU A 596 25.44 21.24 -0.95
CA GLU A 596 26.00 22.53 -1.44
C GLU A 596 26.06 23.70 -0.44
N ASP A 597 25.32 23.69 0.67
CA ASP A 597 25.26 24.87 1.57
C ASP A 597 26.14 24.68 2.83
N HIS A 598 27.44 24.49 2.63
CA HIS A 598 28.47 24.69 3.68
C HIS A 598 29.32 25.94 3.41
N GLU A 599 28.74 26.99 2.84
CA GLU A 599 29.39 28.31 2.81
C GLU A 599 28.39 29.40 3.16
N GLY A 600 28.68 30.07 4.27
CA GLY A 600 27.86 31.16 4.78
C GLY A 600 27.91 32.34 3.83
N ASN A 601 26.74 32.77 3.37
CA ASN A 601 26.52 34.16 2.97
C ASN A 601 25.22 34.63 3.60
N LYS A 602 25.34 35.56 4.56
CA LYS A 602 24.22 36.35 5.04
C LYS A 602 23.77 37.25 3.89
N SER A 603 22.74 36.86 3.16
CA SER A 603 22.01 37.82 2.33
C SER A 603 21.05 38.59 3.23
N GLU A 604 21.25 39.90 3.33
CA GLU A 604 20.26 40.83 3.87
C GLU A 604 19.09 40.90 2.90
N LEU A 605 18.08 40.04 3.11
CA LEU A 605 16.76 40.24 2.51
C LEU A 605 16.10 41.38 3.29
N GLN A 606 15.89 42.51 2.61
CA GLN A 606 15.13 43.65 3.15
C GLN A 606 13.72 43.19 3.50
N GLN A 607 13.47 43.01 4.80
CA GLN A 607 12.18 42.65 5.35
C GLN A 607 11.39 43.95 5.52
N GLU A 608 10.46 44.23 4.61
CA GLU A 608 9.48 45.31 4.81
C GLU A 608 8.55 44.91 5.96
N ASN A 609 8.59 45.67 7.06
CA ASN A 609 7.73 45.47 8.22
C ASN A 609 6.29 45.89 7.87
N CYS A 610 5.44 44.93 7.52
CA CYS A 610 4.00 45.17 7.35
C CYS A 610 3.26 44.88 8.66
N SER A 611 2.60 45.91 9.21
CA SER A 611 1.68 45.80 10.36
C SER A 611 0.33 45.20 9.92
N MET A 612 -0.28 44.35 10.76
CA MET A 612 -1.53 43.63 10.48
C MET A 612 -2.82 44.31 10.96
N ASN A 613 -2.80 45.58 11.36
CA ASN A 613 -4.01 46.24 11.85
C ASN A 613 -4.75 47.02 10.74
N ASP A 614 -5.96 46.56 10.39
CA ASP A 614 -6.99 47.37 9.73
C ASP A 614 -7.61 48.37 10.73
N THR A 615 -6.80 49.31 11.24
CA THR A 615 -7.33 50.46 12.00
C THR A 615 -7.39 51.67 11.09
N THR A 616 -8.62 52.03 10.69
CA THR A 616 -8.93 53.29 10.03
C THR A 616 -8.64 54.45 10.99
N MET A 617 -7.57 55.20 10.76
CA MET A 617 -7.35 56.48 11.44
C MET A 617 -8.32 57.52 10.87
N SER A 618 -9.40 57.81 11.60
CA SER A 618 -10.22 59.00 11.36
C SER A 618 -9.59 60.20 12.07
N GLN A 619 -9.03 61.14 11.30
CA GLN A 619 -8.71 62.48 11.79
C GLN A 619 -10.02 63.25 11.95
N MET A 620 -10.36 63.65 13.19
CA MET A 620 -11.36 64.69 13.42
C MET A 620 -10.71 66.06 13.25
N GLU A 621 -11.19 66.85 12.30
CA GLU A 621 -10.97 68.30 12.31
C GLU A 621 -12.06 68.97 13.16
N ALA A 622 -11.64 69.80 14.11
CA ALA A 622 -12.53 70.69 14.83
C ALA A 622 -12.95 71.85 13.90
N ARG A 623 -14.24 72.21 13.93
CA ARG A 623 -14.78 73.40 13.25
C ARG A 623 -14.40 74.68 13.98
#